data_AF-A0A4Q7Y3T0-F1
#
_entry.id   AF-A0A4Q7Y3T0-F1
#
_cell.length_a   1.000
_cell.length_b   1.000
_cell.length_c   1.000
_cell.angle_alpha   90.00
_cell.angle_beta   90.00
_cell.angle_gamma   90.00
#
_symmetry.space_group_name_H-M   'P 1'
#
loop_
_entity.id
_entity.type
_entity.pdbx_description
1 polymer ?
#
loop_
_entity_poly.entity_id
_entity_poly.type
_entity_poly.pdbx_seq_one_letter_code
_entity_poly.pdbx_strand_id
1 'polypeptide(L)'
;MTTIAPEIVLGQVQVAGGVDTHADTHTAAVVDTAGRKLGDRQFDATAAGYRQLLAWLRSFGTLLVVGIEGTGAYGAGLARHLRLEGVALLEIDRPDRKLRRLAGKSDPLDAEAAARAALARARTGTPKDRSGQVEALRNLRVARSSAVAQRADCQRQIKSLIVTAVEPLRAQLRGLKSARLIDTCAGLRPDPARIGEPEQAAKTALRTLARRHTALTEEIDELDKLIGPLVTAINPDLMTQTGVGADVAGQLLVTAGQNADRLHSEPAFAMLCGVAPIPASSGKTHRHRLNRGGDRQANAALYRVVLCRTRWDPRTRAYVERRTKEGLSKKDIIRCLKRMIARELYYVLRPTQPAENLASAA
;
A
#
# COMPACT_ATOMS: atom_id res chain seq x y z
N MET A 1 4.71 50.98 -5.96
CA MET A 1 3.43 50.65 -5.29
C MET A 1 2.37 50.45 -6.35
N THR A 2 2.07 49.20 -6.69
CA THR A 2 0.80 48.83 -7.34
C THR A 2 0.60 47.34 -7.09
N THR A 3 0.02 47.06 -5.92
CA THR A 3 -0.41 45.73 -5.51
C THR A 3 -1.67 45.39 -6.30
N ILE A 4 -1.58 44.50 -7.28
CA ILE A 4 -2.76 43.91 -7.92
C ILE A 4 -3.31 42.88 -6.93
N ALA A 5 -4.27 43.32 -6.10
CA ALA A 5 -5.11 42.41 -5.34
C ALA A 5 -5.97 41.61 -6.33
N PRO A 6 -6.13 40.29 -6.17
CA PRO A 6 -7.06 39.53 -6.98
C PRO A 6 -8.49 40.00 -6.68
N GLU A 7 -9.23 40.27 -7.75
CA GLU A 7 -10.62 40.70 -7.76
C GLU A 7 -11.50 39.63 -7.08
N ILE A 8 -11.99 39.93 -5.88
CA ILE A 8 -12.95 39.07 -5.19
C ILE A 8 -14.31 39.30 -5.86
N VAL A 9 -14.74 38.33 -6.68
CA VAL A 9 -16.11 38.30 -7.22
C VAL A 9 -17.08 38.08 -6.05
N LEU A 10 -17.67 39.17 -5.56
CA LEU A 10 -18.77 39.17 -4.60
C LEU A 10 -20.01 38.56 -5.27
N GLY A 11 -20.43 37.35 -4.85
CA GLY A 11 -21.76 36.83 -5.18
C GLY A 11 -21.93 35.32 -5.35
N GLN A 12 -20.86 34.53 -5.46
CA GLN A 12 -20.99 33.07 -5.55
C GLN A 12 -20.94 32.40 -4.18
N VAL A 13 -21.95 31.59 -3.87
CA VAL A 13 -21.99 30.75 -2.67
C VAL A 13 -20.78 29.83 -2.67
N GLN A 14 -20.00 29.85 -1.59
CA GLN A 14 -18.89 28.92 -1.43
C GLN A 14 -19.41 27.56 -0.97
N VAL A 15 -18.92 26.49 -1.59
CA VAL A 15 -19.42 25.14 -1.36
C VAL A 15 -18.30 24.12 -1.19
N ALA A 16 -18.58 23.05 -0.45
CA ALA A 16 -17.74 21.86 -0.35
C ALA A 16 -18.51 20.64 -0.87
N GLY A 17 -17.80 19.75 -1.56
CA GLY A 17 -18.32 18.49 -2.05
C GLY A 17 -17.90 17.31 -1.17
N GLY A 18 -18.72 16.28 -1.13
CA GLY A 18 -18.39 15.00 -0.52
C GLY A 18 -18.85 13.87 -1.42
N VAL A 19 -18.05 12.81 -1.52
CA VAL A 19 -18.34 11.68 -2.41
C VAL A 19 -18.12 10.36 -1.70
N ASP A 20 -19.17 9.55 -1.70
CA ASP A 20 -19.11 8.13 -1.36
C ASP A 20 -18.96 7.30 -2.64
N THR A 21 -18.00 6.37 -2.64
CA THR A 21 -17.54 5.71 -3.87
C THR A 21 -17.86 4.22 -3.89
N HIS A 22 -18.57 3.79 -4.93
CA HIS A 22 -18.88 2.39 -5.25
C HIS A 22 -18.33 2.01 -6.62
N ALA A 23 -18.42 0.71 -6.96
CA ALA A 23 -17.83 0.14 -8.15
C ALA A 23 -18.33 0.79 -9.45
N ASP A 24 -19.66 0.91 -9.59
CA ASP A 24 -20.29 1.37 -10.84
C ASP A 24 -20.76 2.82 -10.75
N THR A 25 -20.97 3.33 -9.54
CA THR A 25 -21.52 4.67 -9.31
C THR A 25 -20.85 5.38 -8.14
N HIS A 26 -20.92 6.71 -8.14
CA HIS A 26 -20.50 7.57 -7.04
C HIS A 26 -21.65 8.46 -6.61
N THR A 27 -21.89 8.53 -5.31
CA THR A 27 -22.90 9.41 -4.73
C THR A 27 -22.21 10.66 -4.22
N ALA A 28 -22.59 11.82 -4.74
CA ALA A 28 -22.03 13.09 -4.34
C ALA A 28 -23.06 13.93 -3.57
N ALA A 29 -22.58 14.71 -2.60
CA ALA A 29 -23.36 15.70 -1.88
C ALA A 29 -22.63 17.04 -1.85
N VAL A 30 -23.39 18.14 -1.83
CA VAL A 30 -22.88 19.51 -1.72
C VAL A 30 -23.38 20.12 -0.42
N VAL A 31 -22.47 20.80 0.29
CA VAL A 31 -22.79 21.65 1.44
C VAL A 31 -22.25 23.06 1.25
N ASP A 32 -22.92 24.05 1.81
CA ASP A 32 -22.40 25.42 1.91
C ASP A 32 -21.44 25.59 3.10
N THR A 33 -20.90 26.80 3.28
CA THR A 33 -19.98 27.12 4.40
C THR A 33 -20.64 27.07 5.78
N ALA A 34 -21.97 27.14 5.88
CA ALA A 34 -22.71 26.91 7.12
C ALA A 34 -22.97 25.40 7.36
N GLY A 35 -22.54 24.53 6.45
CA GLY A 35 -22.77 23.09 6.51
C GLY A 35 -24.21 22.70 6.18
N ARG A 36 -24.99 23.55 5.52
CA ARG A 36 -26.33 23.19 5.03
C ARG A 36 -26.18 22.40 3.74
N LYS A 37 -26.88 21.28 3.61
CA LYS A 37 -26.90 20.49 2.38
C LYS A 37 -27.68 21.23 1.30
N LEU A 38 -27.06 21.41 0.13
CA LEU A 38 -27.66 22.06 -1.04
C LEU A 38 -28.23 21.04 -2.04
N GLY A 39 -27.68 19.82 -2.05
CA GLY A 39 -28.16 18.73 -2.89
C GLY A 39 -27.31 17.47 -2.77
N ASP A 40 -27.86 16.36 -3.26
CA ASP A 40 -27.14 15.11 -3.52
C ASP A 40 -27.56 14.52 -4.87
N ARG A 41 -26.65 13.78 -5.51
CA ARG A 41 -26.89 13.12 -6.78
C ARG A 41 -25.93 11.95 -7.00
N GLN A 42 -26.40 10.92 -7.68
CA GLN A 42 -25.60 9.78 -8.12
C GLN A 42 -25.09 9.99 -9.56
N PHE A 43 -23.87 9.54 -9.81
CA PHE A 43 -23.19 9.60 -11.10
C PHE A 43 -22.52 8.27 -11.42
N ASP A 44 -22.38 7.94 -12.69
CA ASP A 44 -21.64 6.75 -13.11
C ASP A 44 -20.15 6.89 -12.81
N ALA A 45 -19.50 5.79 -12.45
CA ALA A 45 -18.06 5.71 -12.20
C ALA A 45 -17.26 5.67 -13.52
N THR A 46 -17.56 6.58 -14.44
CA THR A 46 -16.95 6.69 -15.78
C THR A 46 -16.35 8.07 -16.01
N ALA A 47 -15.51 8.22 -17.04
CA ALA A 47 -14.95 9.53 -17.39
C ALA A 47 -16.02 10.59 -17.69
N ALA A 48 -17.14 10.20 -18.30
CA ALA A 48 -18.27 11.09 -18.52
C ALA A 48 -18.98 11.44 -17.20
N GLY A 49 -19.22 10.44 -16.34
CA GLY A 49 -19.81 10.66 -15.02
C GLY A 49 -18.96 11.55 -14.12
N TYR A 50 -17.63 11.44 -14.16
CA TYR A 50 -16.73 12.33 -13.40
C TYR A 50 -16.83 13.80 -13.84
N ARG A 51 -16.91 14.05 -15.16
CA ARG A 51 -17.12 15.40 -15.70
C ARG A 51 -18.48 15.96 -15.29
N GLN A 52 -19.53 15.15 -15.37
CA GLN A 52 -20.88 15.53 -14.95
C GLN A 52 -20.93 15.83 -13.46
N LEU A 53 -20.30 15.01 -12.63
CA LEU A 53 -20.21 15.20 -11.17
C LEU A 53 -19.53 16.53 -10.86
N LEU A 54 -18.37 16.82 -11.46
CA LEU A 54 -17.65 18.07 -11.23
C LEU A 54 -18.45 19.29 -11.70
N ALA A 55 -19.05 19.23 -12.90
CA ALA A 55 -19.90 20.30 -13.40
C ALA A 55 -21.10 20.55 -12.47
N TRP A 56 -21.71 19.48 -11.97
CA TRP A 56 -22.80 19.57 -11.01
C TRP A 56 -22.36 20.20 -9.68
N LEU A 57 -21.22 19.79 -9.10
CA LEU A 57 -20.66 20.43 -7.90
C LEU A 57 -20.42 21.94 -8.10
N ARG A 58 -19.81 22.32 -9.24
CA ARG A 58 -19.53 23.73 -9.59
C ARG A 58 -20.80 24.55 -9.86
N SER A 59 -21.92 23.91 -10.21
CA SER A 59 -23.19 24.62 -10.46
C SER A 59 -23.80 25.27 -9.21
N PHE A 60 -23.41 24.82 -8.00
CA PHE A 60 -23.86 25.41 -6.74
C PHE A 60 -23.05 26.62 -6.29
N GLY A 61 -21.92 26.91 -6.95
CA GLY A 61 -21.06 28.06 -6.68
C GLY A 61 -19.57 27.71 -6.63
N THR A 62 -18.79 28.46 -5.85
CA THR A 62 -17.33 28.30 -5.79
C THR A 62 -16.95 27.06 -4.99
N LEU A 63 -16.54 26.00 -5.69
CA LEU A 63 -16.12 24.73 -5.08
C LEU A 63 -14.77 24.86 -4.39
N LEU A 64 -14.77 24.83 -3.05
CA LEU A 64 -13.58 24.98 -2.22
C LEU A 64 -12.75 23.69 -2.10
N VAL A 65 -13.43 22.57 -1.88
CA VAL A 65 -12.79 21.28 -1.59
C VAL A 65 -13.76 20.13 -1.84
N VAL A 66 -13.24 18.96 -2.20
CA VAL A 66 -14.01 17.71 -2.28
C VAL A 66 -13.40 16.66 -1.35
N GLY A 67 -14.22 16.14 -0.43
CA GLY A 67 -13.93 14.97 0.38
C GLY A 67 -14.31 13.69 -0.34
N ILE A 68 -13.40 12.72 -0.45
CA ILE A 68 -13.68 11.43 -1.10
C ILE A 68 -13.33 10.30 -0.14
N GLU A 69 -14.27 9.38 0.07
CA GLU A 69 -13.97 8.11 0.73
C GLU A 69 -13.33 7.14 -0.27
N GLY A 70 -12.19 6.54 0.08
CA GLY A 70 -11.59 5.47 -0.72
C GLY A 70 -10.88 5.93 -2.01
N THR A 71 -10.09 7.01 -1.95
CA THR A 71 -9.35 7.55 -3.11
C THR A 71 -8.32 6.57 -3.71
N GLY A 72 -7.95 5.53 -2.96
CA GLY A 72 -7.08 4.45 -3.43
C GLY A 72 -7.79 3.22 -4.01
N ALA A 73 -9.11 3.22 -4.09
CA ALA A 73 -9.94 2.12 -4.56
C ALA A 73 -10.97 2.63 -5.59
N TYR A 74 -12.27 2.51 -5.32
CA TYR A 74 -13.34 2.95 -6.24
C TYR A 74 -13.27 4.44 -6.57
N GLY A 75 -12.82 5.29 -5.64
CA GLY A 75 -12.63 6.72 -5.87
C GLY A 75 -11.40 7.12 -6.68
N ALA A 76 -10.55 6.18 -7.10
CA ALA A 76 -9.29 6.49 -7.76
C ALA A 76 -9.46 7.22 -9.10
N GLY A 77 -10.45 6.81 -9.90
CA GLY A 77 -10.75 7.46 -11.19
C GLY A 77 -11.20 8.90 -11.01
N LEU A 78 -12.14 9.13 -10.08
CA LEU A 78 -12.64 10.46 -9.75
C LEU A 78 -11.56 11.36 -9.17
N ALA A 79 -10.77 10.87 -8.21
CA ALA A 79 -9.70 11.65 -7.59
C ALA A 79 -8.64 12.11 -8.61
N ARG A 80 -8.35 11.28 -9.62
CA ARG A 80 -7.46 11.66 -10.73
C ARG A 80 -8.09 12.76 -11.60
N HIS A 81 -9.37 12.61 -11.96
CA HIS A 81 -10.07 13.62 -12.76
C HIS A 81 -10.11 14.98 -12.05
N LEU A 82 -10.51 15.00 -10.77
CA LEU A 82 -10.61 16.23 -9.98
C LEU A 82 -9.25 16.90 -9.78
N ARG A 83 -8.17 16.13 -9.63
CA ARG A 83 -6.80 16.68 -9.54
C ARG A 83 -6.36 17.33 -10.85
N LEU A 84 -6.67 16.72 -12.01
CA LEU A 84 -6.37 17.31 -13.33
C LEU A 84 -7.12 18.65 -13.53
N GLU A 85 -8.30 18.77 -12.94
CA GLU A 85 -9.14 19.96 -12.98
C GLU A 85 -8.79 21.01 -11.90
N GLY A 86 -7.68 20.83 -11.17
CA GLY A 86 -7.20 21.76 -10.15
C GLY A 86 -8.05 21.81 -8.88
N VAL A 87 -8.90 20.82 -8.63
CA VAL A 87 -9.79 20.80 -7.45
C VAL A 87 -9.00 20.36 -6.20
N ALA A 88 -9.17 21.08 -5.09
CA ALA A 88 -8.61 20.67 -3.81
C ALA A 88 -9.30 19.39 -3.29
N LEU A 89 -8.50 18.38 -2.92
CA LEU A 89 -8.99 17.06 -2.54
C LEU A 89 -8.53 16.64 -1.15
N LEU A 90 -9.45 16.06 -0.39
CA LEU A 90 -9.17 15.42 0.89
C LEU A 90 -9.68 13.98 0.87
N GLU A 91 -8.84 13.05 1.31
CA GLU A 91 -9.26 11.69 1.62
C GLU A 91 -9.92 11.69 2.99
N ILE A 92 -11.15 11.19 3.06
CA ILE A 92 -11.92 11.14 4.30
C ILE A 92 -11.76 9.77 4.92
N ASP A 93 -11.28 9.73 6.16
CA ASP A 93 -11.27 8.50 6.96
C ASP A 93 -12.71 8.11 7.32
N ARG A 94 -13.05 6.83 7.14
CA ARG A 94 -14.36 6.28 7.51
C ARG A 94 -14.68 6.64 8.97
N PRO A 95 -15.84 7.25 9.27
CA PRO A 95 -16.26 7.51 10.65
C PRO A 95 -16.36 6.21 11.47
N ASP A 96 -16.29 6.34 12.80
CA ASP A 96 -16.38 5.22 13.73
C ASP A 96 -17.66 4.41 13.47
N ARG A 97 -17.51 3.09 13.28
CA ARG A 97 -18.61 2.15 13.02
C ARG A 97 -19.74 2.26 14.04
N LYS A 98 -19.47 2.69 15.28
CA LYS A 98 -20.50 2.91 16.30
C LYS A 98 -21.40 4.11 16.00
N LEU A 99 -20.84 5.23 15.56
CA LEU A 99 -21.59 6.42 15.16
C LEU A 99 -22.43 6.13 13.90
N ARG A 100 -21.87 5.37 12.95
CA ARG A 100 -22.56 4.98 11.71
C ARG A 100 -23.76 4.06 11.93
N ARG A 101 -23.79 3.28 13.02
CA ARG A 101 -24.94 2.42 13.36
C ARG A 101 -26.13 3.20 13.96
N LEU A 102 -25.86 4.32 14.60
CA LEU A 102 -26.88 5.15 15.25
C LEU A 102 -27.62 6.06 14.24
N ALA A 103 -26.97 6.47 13.16
CA ALA A 103 -27.50 7.42 12.18
C ALA A 103 -28.28 6.80 11.01
N GLY A 104 -28.27 5.47 10.86
CA GLY A 104 -28.75 4.79 9.65
C GLY A 104 -27.72 4.81 8.51
N LYS A 105 -27.83 3.87 7.56
CA LYS A 105 -26.89 3.72 6.43
C LYS A 105 -27.60 4.11 5.13
N SER A 106 -27.12 5.15 4.47
CA SER A 106 -27.45 5.45 3.06
C SER A 106 -26.31 6.20 2.39
N ASP A 107 -26.10 5.96 1.10
CA ASP A 107 -25.00 6.56 0.34
C ASP A 107 -25.07 8.11 0.32
N PRO A 108 -26.26 8.77 0.24
CA PRO A 108 -26.34 10.22 0.34
C PRO A 108 -25.89 10.78 1.69
N LEU A 109 -26.16 10.06 2.79
CA LEU A 109 -25.72 10.47 4.14
C LEU A 109 -24.21 10.34 4.29
N ASP A 110 -23.61 9.26 3.75
CA ASP A 110 -22.16 9.07 3.76
C ASP A 110 -21.46 10.14 2.89
N ALA A 111 -22.02 10.49 1.73
CA ALA A 111 -21.52 11.57 0.87
C ALA A 111 -21.62 12.95 1.57
N GLU A 112 -22.75 13.25 2.23
CA GLU A 112 -22.92 14.50 2.98
C GLU A 112 -21.93 14.57 4.17
N ALA A 113 -21.76 13.47 4.89
CA ALA A 113 -20.79 13.39 5.99
C ALA A 113 -19.36 13.62 5.49
N ALA A 114 -19.01 13.10 4.31
CA ALA A 114 -17.72 13.37 3.66
C ALA A 114 -17.56 14.87 3.30
N ALA A 115 -18.62 15.52 2.81
CA ALA A 115 -18.60 16.95 2.46
C ALA A 115 -18.35 17.81 3.70
N ARG A 116 -19.08 17.53 4.79
CA ARG A 116 -18.92 18.21 6.08
C ARG A 116 -17.53 17.99 6.68
N ALA A 117 -17.01 16.76 6.60
CA ALA A 117 -15.67 16.44 7.08
C ALA A 117 -14.58 17.17 6.29
N ALA A 118 -14.74 17.28 4.96
CA ALA A 118 -13.83 18.03 4.11
C ALA A 118 -13.84 19.53 4.44
N LEU A 119 -15.04 20.12 4.57
CA LEU A 119 -15.22 21.52 4.95
C LEU A 119 -14.56 21.83 6.30
N ALA A 120 -14.79 20.96 7.29
CA ALA A 120 -14.22 21.09 8.63
C ALA A 120 -12.73 20.69 8.72
N ARG A 121 -12.16 20.12 7.65
CA ARG A 121 -10.83 19.48 7.63
C ARG A 121 -10.61 18.46 8.75
N ALA A 122 -11.69 17.86 9.24
CA ALA A 122 -11.66 16.95 10.38
C ALA A 122 -11.43 15.51 9.92
N ARG A 123 -10.41 14.84 10.48
CA ARG A 123 -10.02 13.45 10.14
C ARG A 123 -9.81 13.27 8.63
N THR A 124 -9.02 14.18 8.06
CA THR A 124 -8.72 14.19 6.63
C THR A 124 -7.24 13.85 6.40
N GLY A 125 -6.98 13.21 5.27
CA GLY A 125 -5.63 12.97 4.76
C GLY A 125 -5.47 13.57 3.37
N THR A 126 -4.24 13.92 2.98
CA THR A 126 -3.97 14.21 1.58
C THR A 126 -3.94 12.88 0.81
N PRO A 127 -4.78 12.71 -0.23
CA PRO A 127 -4.80 11.50 -1.04
C PRO A 127 -3.41 11.20 -1.62
N LYS A 128 -3.06 9.91 -1.73
CA LYS A 128 -1.87 9.52 -2.49
C LYS A 128 -2.03 9.98 -3.94
N ASP A 129 -1.01 10.63 -4.46
CA ASP A 129 -0.89 10.85 -5.90
C ASP A 129 -0.57 9.52 -6.59
N ARG A 130 -1.41 9.18 -7.57
CA ARG A 130 -1.40 7.94 -8.33
C ARG A 130 -1.25 8.20 -9.84
N SER A 131 -0.70 9.35 -10.21
CA SER A 131 -0.48 9.72 -11.62
C SER A 131 0.94 9.40 -12.12
N GLY A 132 1.91 9.22 -11.21
CA GLY A 132 3.32 9.12 -11.54
C GLY A 132 3.92 7.71 -11.51
N GLN A 133 5.26 7.68 -11.52
CA GLN A 133 6.09 6.47 -11.55
C GLN A 133 5.84 5.53 -10.36
N VAL A 134 5.49 6.05 -9.18
CA VAL A 134 5.17 5.22 -8.01
C VAL A 134 3.90 4.37 -8.23
N GLU A 135 2.92 4.86 -8.99
CA GLU A 135 1.72 4.07 -9.33
C GLU A 135 2.04 3.01 -10.39
N ALA A 136 2.89 3.33 -11.38
CA ALA A 136 3.40 2.34 -12.32
C ALA A 136 4.15 1.21 -11.59
N LEU A 137 5.02 1.57 -10.63
CA LEU A 137 5.70 0.63 -9.76
C LEU A 137 4.72 -0.21 -8.94
N ARG A 138 3.66 0.40 -8.39
CA ARG A 138 2.60 -0.34 -7.67
C ARG A 138 1.98 -1.41 -8.56
N ASN A 139 1.64 -1.08 -9.81
CA ASN A 139 1.03 -2.01 -10.76
C ASN A 139 1.93 -3.22 -11.03
N LEU A 140 3.21 -2.98 -11.35
CA LEU A 140 4.19 -4.05 -11.56
C LEU A 140 4.35 -4.94 -10.32
N ARG A 141 4.39 -4.33 -9.13
CA ARG A 141 4.50 -5.07 -7.87
C ARG A 141 3.28 -5.93 -7.54
N VAL A 142 2.08 -5.53 -7.98
CA VAL A 142 0.87 -6.37 -7.83
C VAL A 142 1.03 -7.67 -8.63
N ALA A 143 1.40 -7.56 -9.91
CA ALA A 143 1.66 -8.72 -10.75
C ALA A 143 2.75 -9.62 -10.16
N ARG A 144 3.89 -9.02 -9.79
CA ARG A 144 5.02 -9.77 -9.21
C ARG A 144 4.65 -10.49 -7.91
N SER A 145 3.95 -9.81 -7.01
CA SER A 145 3.56 -10.39 -5.72
C SER A 145 2.59 -11.57 -5.91
N SER A 146 1.70 -11.48 -6.91
CA SER A 146 0.84 -12.59 -7.32
C SER A 146 1.67 -13.77 -7.82
N ALA A 147 2.59 -13.54 -8.75
CA ALA A 147 3.44 -14.59 -9.31
C ALA A 147 4.30 -15.29 -8.24
N VAL A 148 4.89 -14.52 -7.31
CA VAL A 148 5.65 -15.05 -6.15
C VAL A 148 4.77 -15.95 -5.28
N ALA A 149 3.54 -15.51 -4.97
CA ALA A 149 2.62 -16.27 -4.13
C ALA A 149 2.18 -17.58 -4.81
N GLN A 150 1.84 -17.52 -6.10
CA GLN A 150 1.44 -18.69 -6.89
C GLN A 150 2.61 -19.67 -7.07
N ARG A 151 3.83 -19.18 -7.26
CA ARG A 151 5.04 -20.03 -7.35
C ARG A 151 5.26 -20.80 -6.05
N ALA A 152 5.13 -20.11 -4.91
CA ALA A 152 5.24 -20.73 -3.60
C ALA A 152 4.12 -21.76 -3.35
N ASP A 153 2.91 -21.52 -3.83
CA ASP A 153 1.80 -22.47 -3.76
C ASP A 153 2.07 -23.73 -4.61
N CYS A 154 2.57 -23.58 -5.84
CA CYS A 154 2.98 -24.70 -6.68
C CYS A 154 4.03 -25.57 -5.96
N GLN A 155 5.04 -24.94 -5.35
CA GLN A 155 6.06 -25.67 -4.59
C GLN A 155 5.47 -26.41 -3.37
N ARG A 156 4.51 -25.80 -2.65
CA ARG A 156 3.81 -26.47 -1.55
C ARG A 156 2.99 -27.66 -2.03
N GLN A 157 2.24 -27.51 -3.12
CA GLN A 157 1.43 -28.58 -3.70
C GLN A 157 2.29 -29.74 -4.21
N ILE A 158 3.42 -29.46 -4.88
CA ILE A 158 4.40 -30.48 -5.29
C ILE A 158 4.88 -31.29 -4.08
N LYS A 159 5.31 -30.61 -3.01
CA LYS A 159 5.74 -31.29 -1.77
C LYS A 159 4.62 -32.13 -1.16
N SER A 160 3.38 -31.62 -1.18
CA SER A 160 2.21 -32.35 -0.68
C SER A 160 1.95 -33.63 -1.48
N LEU A 161 1.98 -33.56 -2.81
CA LEU A 161 1.77 -34.73 -3.68
C LEU A 161 2.86 -35.80 -3.50
N ILE A 162 4.11 -35.38 -3.25
CA ILE A 162 5.21 -36.33 -2.98
C ILE A 162 5.00 -37.09 -1.67
N VAL A 163 4.31 -36.50 -0.68
CA VAL A 163 4.04 -37.19 0.60
C VAL A 163 3.12 -38.40 0.38
N THR A 164 2.15 -38.30 -0.52
CA THR A 164 1.14 -39.33 -0.78
C THR A 164 1.41 -40.14 -2.06
N ALA A 165 2.51 -39.89 -2.77
CA ALA A 165 2.89 -40.62 -3.96
C ALA A 165 3.26 -42.09 -3.65
N VAL A 166 3.06 -42.97 -4.64
CA VAL A 166 3.50 -44.38 -4.58
C VAL A 166 5.01 -44.47 -4.39
N GLU A 167 5.49 -45.53 -3.73
CA GLU A 167 6.87 -45.60 -3.24
C GLU A 167 7.95 -45.46 -4.33
N PRO A 168 7.84 -46.04 -5.55
CA PRO A 168 8.87 -45.85 -6.58
C PRO A 168 9.04 -44.36 -6.96
N LEU A 169 7.94 -43.64 -7.15
CA LEU A 169 7.95 -42.21 -7.47
C LEU A 169 8.40 -41.37 -6.27
N ARG A 170 7.98 -41.74 -5.06
CA ARG A 170 8.36 -41.03 -3.83
C ARG A 170 9.86 -41.16 -3.55
N ALA A 171 10.42 -42.36 -3.70
CA ALA A 171 11.84 -42.64 -3.52
C ALA A 171 12.71 -41.82 -4.49
N GLN A 172 12.26 -41.67 -5.74
CA GLN A 172 12.95 -40.85 -6.74
C GLN A 172 13.01 -39.36 -6.37
N LEU A 173 11.99 -38.84 -5.69
CA LEU A 173 11.82 -37.40 -5.44
C LEU A 173 12.23 -36.96 -4.03
N ARG A 174 12.19 -37.87 -3.05
CA ARG A 174 12.54 -37.58 -1.65
C ARG A 174 14.03 -37.20 -1.55
N GLY A 175 14.32 -36.15 -0.80
CA GLY A 175 15.69 -35.69 -0.54
C GLY A 175 16.27 -34.76 -1.62
N LEU A 176 15.58 -34.58 -2.75
CA LEU A 176 16.00 -33.59 -3.75
C LEU A 176 15.85 -32.17 -3.21
N LYS A 177 16.87 -31.34 -3.46
CA LYS A 177 16.81 -29.90 -3.21
C LYS A 177 15.77 -29.24 -4.13
N SER A 178 15.18 -28.13 -3.69
CA SER A 178 14.07 -27.48 -4.40
C SER A 178 14.29 -27.27 -5.90
N ALA A 179 15.43 -26.73 -6.33
CA ALA A 179 15.71 -26.51 -7.75
C ALA A 179 15.68 -27.82 -8.53
N ARG A 180 16.49 -28.80 -8.11
CA ARG A 180 16.55 -30.12 -8.74
C ARG A 180 15.21 -30.86 -8.70
N LEU A 181 14.45 -30.69 -7.63
CA LEU A 181 13.12 -31.28 -7.49
C LEU A 181 12.16 -30.73 -8.57
N ILE A 182 12.11 -29.41 -8.75
CA ILE A 182 11.28 -28.78 -9.77
C ILE A 182 11.70 -29.28 -11.16
N ASP A 183 13.00 -29.28 -11.48
CA ASP A 183 13.50 -29.75 -12.78
C ASP A 183 13.12 -31.22 -13.04
N THR A 184 13.30 -32.07 -12.02
CA THR A 184 12.96 -33.50 -12.11
C THR A 184 11.47 -33.69 -12.35
N CYS A 185 10.62 -32.98 -11.60
CA CYS A 185 9.16 -33.02 -11.78
C CYS A 185 8.74 -32.51 -13.15
N ALA A 186 9.33 -31.41 -13.65
CA ALA A 186 9.03 -30.85 -14.96
C ALA A 186 9.40 -31.79 -16.12
N GLY A 187 10.42 -32.62 -15.91
CA GLY A 187 10.90 -33.64 -16.84
C GLY A 187 10.20 -35.00 -16.76
N LEU A 188 9.24 -35.20 -15.85
CA LEU A 188 8.51 -36.47 -15.75
C LEU A 188 7.79 -36.80 -17.05
N ARG A 189 7.76 -38.10 -17.39
CA ARG A 189 7.10 -38.62 -18.59
C ARG A 189 5.95 -39.55 -18.18
N PRO A 190 4.78 -39.00 -17.78
CA PRO A 190 3.59 -39.80 -17.56
C PRO A 190 3.08 -40.38 -18.88
N ASP A 191 2.48 -41.57 -18.79
CA ASP A 191 1.76 -42.23 -19.86
C ASP A 191 0.27 -41.83 -19.82
N PRO A 192 -0.23 -41.06 -20.79
CA PRO A 192 -1.63 -40.64 -20.83
C PRO A 192 -2.62 -41.81 -20.98
N ALA A 193 -2.20 -42.94 -21.58
CA ALA A 193 -3.07 -44.10 -21.74
C ALA A 193 -3.38 -44.78 -20.39
N ARG A 194 -2.53 -44.56 -19.38
CA ARG A 194 -2.61 -45.17 -18.04
C ARG A 194 -2.98 -44.15 -16.97
N ILE A 195 -3.65 -43.04 -17.33
CA ILE A 195 -3.90 -41.92 -16.42
C ILE A 195 -4.74 -42.29 -15.18
N GLY A 196 -5.56 -43.34 -15.26
CA GLY A 196 -6.31 -43.86 -14.12
C GLY A 196 -5.44 -44.47 -13.02
N GLU A 197 -4.17 -44.76 -13.32
CA GLU A 197 -3.22 -45.26 -12.33
C GLU A 197 -2.65 -44.12 -11.47
N PRO A 198 -2.64 -44.27 -10.13
CA PRO A 198 -2.18 -43.22 -9.22
C PRO A 198 -0.77 -42.68 -9.52
N GLU A 199 0.15 -43.54 -9.97
CA GLU A 199 1.50 -43.13 -10.34
C GLU A 199 1.52 -42.18 -11.54
N GLN A 200 0.75 -42.48 -12.59
CA GLN A 200 0.71 -41.69 -13.83
C GLN A 200 -0.04 -40.38 -13.62
N ALA A 201 -1.12 -40.41 -12.83
CA ALA A 201 -1.82 -39.21 -12.38
C ALA A 201 -0.89 -38.30 -11.55
N ALA A 202 -0.16 -38.85 -10.58
CA ALA A 202 0.79 -38.10 -9.78
C ALA A 202 1.92 -37.49 -10.63
N LYS A 203 2.52 -38.25 -11.55
CA LYS A 203 3.53 -37.74 -12.50
C LYS A 203 2.99 -36.58 -13.34
N THR A 204 1.75 -36.70 -13.82
CA THR A 204 1.08 -35.65 -14.60
C THR A 204 0.87 -34.38 -13.76
N ALA A 205 0.34 -34.52 -12.55
CA ALA A 205 0.10 -33.38 -11.65
C ALA A 205 1.42 -32.68 -11.25
N LEU A 206 2.43 -33.45 -10.86
CA LEU A 206 3.76 -32.94 -10.51
C LEU A 206 4.41 -32.20 -11.68
N ARG A 207 4.33 -32.75 -12.90
CA ARG A 207 4.84 -32.10 -14.11
C ARG A 207 4.14 -30.77 -14.39
N THR A 208 2.81 -30.74 -14.30
CA THR A 208 2.03 -29.52 -14.54
C THR A 208 2.38 -28.43 -13.53
N LEU A 209 2.45 -28.76 -12.24
CA LEU A 209 2.81 -27.79 -11.20
C LEU A 209 4.25 -27.31 -11.32
N ALA A 210 5.19 -28.19 -11.68
CA ALA A 210 6.59 -27.83 -11.86
C ALA A 210 6.78 -26.90 -13.06
N ARG A 211 6.12 -27.17 -14.19
CA ARG A 211 6.14 -26.26 -15.36
C ARG A 211 5.53 -24.90 -15.03
N ARG A 212 4.41 -24.87 -14.29
CA ARG A 212 3.82 -23.61 -13.80
C ARG A 212 4.79 -22.86 -12.89
N HIS A 213 5.47 -23.56 -11.98
CA HIS A 213 6.50 -22.96 -11.12
C HIS A 213 7.64 -22.32 -11.95
N THR A 214 8.11 -23.00 -13.01
CA THR A 214 9.14 -22.46 -13.91
C THR A 214 8.65 -21.22 -14.65
N ALA A 215 7.48 -21.27 -15.28
CA ALA A 215 6.90 -20.12 -15.98
C ALA A 215 6.69 -18.91 -15.04
N LEU A 216 6.20 -19.14 -13.82
CA LEU A 216 6.09 -18.09 -12.81
C LEU A 216 7.45 -17.54 -12.35
N THR A 217 8.52 -18.33 -12.43
CA THR A 217 9.88 -17.84 -12.14
C THR A 217 10.35 -16.89 -13.24
N GLU A 218 10.13 -17.25 -14.50
CA GLU A 218 10.42 -16.40 -15.65
C GLU A 218 9.65 -15.07 -15.58
N GLU A 219 8.35 -15.13 -15.28
CA GLU A 219 7.52 -13.93 -15.08
C GLU A 219 8.04 -13.02 -13.95
N ILE A 220 8.45 -13.61 -12.82
CA ILE A 220 9.05 -12.85 -11.71
C ILE A 220 10.34 -12.16 -12.15
N ASP A 221 11.21 -12.88 -12.87
CA ASP A 221 12.49 -12.35 -13.32
C ASP A 221 12.32 -11.24 -14.36
N GLU A 222 11.33 -11.36 -15.26
CA GLU A 222 10.94 -10.31 -16.19
C GLU A 222 10.42 -9.06 -15.47
N LEU A 223 9.55 -9.22 -14.46
CA LEU A 223 9.06 -8.10 -13.67
C LEU A 223 10.17 -7.47 -12.81
N ASP A 224 11.12 -8.25 -12.31
CA ASP A 224 12.27 -7.74 -11.57
C ASP A 224 13.19 -6.87 -12.44
N LYS A 225 13.36 -7.22 -13.73
CA LYS A 225 14.09 -6.38 -14.71
C LYS A 225 13.43 -5.03 -14.95
N LEU A 226 12.12 -4.89 -14.74
CA LEU A 226 11.40 -3.61 -14.83
C LEU A 226 11.40 -2.86 -13.51
N ILE A 227 11.17 -3.56 -12.40
CA ILE A 227 11.03 -2.96 -11.06
C ILE A 227 12.35 -2.41 -10.55
N GLY A 228 13.47 -3.12 -10.73
CA GLY A 228 14.78 -2.69 -10.25
C GLY A 228 15.19 -1.30 -10.77
N PRO A 229 15.27 -1.12 -12.11
CA PRO A 229 15.59 0.18 -12.70
C PRO A 229 14.60 1.28 -12.32
N LEU A 230 13.30 0.98 -12.28
CA LEU A 230 12.27 1.96 -11.92
C LEU A 230 12.42 2.45 -10.47
N VAL A 231 12.72 1.55 -9.53
CA VAL A 231 13.00 1.92 -8.14
C VAL A 231 14.22 2.84 -8.05
N THR A 232 15.31 2.50 -8.74
CA THR A 232 16.53 3.32 -8.79
C THR A 232 16.25 4.70 -9.40
N ALA A 233 15.42 4.77 -10.44
CA ALA A 233 15.04 6.04 -11.07
C ALA A 233 14.19 6.92 -10.14
N ILE A 234 13.29 6.32 -9.34
CA ILE A 234 12.43 7.07 -8.41
C ILE A 234 13.24 7.57 -7.20
N ASN A 235 14.08 6.71 -6.61
CA ASN A 235 14.86 7.05 -5.43
C ASN A 235 16.12 6.16 -5.32
N PRO A 236 17.28 6.62 -5.82
CA PRO A 236 18.52 5.85 -5.78
C PRO A 236 19.06 5.69 -4.36
N ASP A 237 18.83 6.66 -3.46
CA ASP A 237 19.33 6.65 -2.08
C ASP A 237 18.73 5.52 -1.24
N LEU A 238 17.51 5.07 -1.55
CA LEU A 238 16.95 3.87 -0.93
C LEU A 238 17.77 2.62 -1.23
N MET A 239 18.31 2.51 -2.44
CA MET A 239 19.08 1.34 -2.88
C MET A 239 20.49 1.30 -2.26
N THR A 240 20.97 2.40 -1.67
CA THR A 240 22.25 2.43 -0.94
C THR A 240 22.10 1.98 0.52
N GLN A 241 20.87 1.84 1.02
CA GLN A 241 20.63 1.48 2.41
C GLN A 241 20.83 -0.02 2.67
N THR A 242 21.60 -0.35 3.71
CA THR A 242 21.87 -1.75 4.09
C THR A 242 20.57 -2.53 4.32
N GLY A 243 20.39 -3.62 3.60
CA GLY A 243 19.22 -4.49 3.70
C GLY A 243 18.00 -4.03 2.92
N VAL A 244 18.12 -2.97 2.11
CA VAL A 244 17.06 -2.48 1.22
C VAL A 244 17.38 -2.89 -0.22
N GLY A 245 16.68 -3.90 -0.72
CA GLY A 245 16.69 -4.26 -2.14
C GLY A 245 15.46 -3.73 -2.88
N ALA A 246 15.40 -3.91 -4.21
CA ALA A 246 14.36 -3.37 -5.07
C ALA A 246 12.92 -3.68 -4.61
N ASP A 247 12.64 -4.91 -4.14
CA ASP A 247 11.31 -5.27 -3.63
C ASP A 247 10.92 -4.47 -2.36
N VAL A 248 11.87 -4.32 -1.43
CA VAL A 248 11.69 -3.58 -0.17
C VAL A 248 11.53 -2.10 -0.47
N ALA A 249 12.44 -1.52 -1.24
CA ALA A 249 12.39 -0.12 -1.66
C ALA A 249 11.06 0.18 -2.38
N GLY A 250 10.67 -0.68 -3.32
CA GLY A 250 9.42 -0.49 -4.05
C GLY A 250 8.17 -0.61 -3.18
N GLN A 251 8.17 -1.48 -2.15
CA GLN A 251 7.09 -1.48 -1.17
C GLN A 251 7.01 -0.17 -0.39
N LEU A 252 8.15 0.35 0.07
CA LEU A 252 8.20 1.57 0.88
C LEU A 252 7.79 2.80 0.06
N LEU A 253 8.23 2.89 -1.20
CA LEU A 253 7.80 3.93 -2.15
C LEU A 253 6.29 3.90 -2.38
N VAL A 254 5.71 2.73 -2.64
CA VAL A 254 4.24 2.56 -2.78
C VAL A 254 3.50 2.93 -1.49
N THR A 255 4.09 2.62 -0.34
CA THR A 255 3.52 2.96 0.98
C THR A 255 3.51 4.47 1.17
N ALA A 256 4.63 5.14 0.89
CA ALA A 256 4.77 6.58 0.98
C ALA A 256 3.85 7.31 0.00
N GLY A 257 3.80 6.85 -1.25
CA GLY A 257 3.12 7.50 -2.37
C GLY A 257 4.07 8.43 -3.14
N GLN A 258 3.66 8.82 -4.36
CA GLN A 258 4.42 9.77 -5.20
C GLN A 258 4.64 11.11 -4.49
N ASN A 259 3.61 11.61 -3.81
CA ASN A 259 3.63 12.79 -2.95
C ASN A 259 4.01 12.41 -1.51
N ALA A 260 5.26 11.97 -1.31
CA ALA A 260 5.75 11.54 0.00
C ALA A 260 5.75 12.66 1.07
N ASP A 261 5.72 13.92 0.65
CA ASP A 261 5.56 15.12 1.49
C ASP A 261 4.26 15.14 2.30
N ARG A 262 3.22 14.38 1.88
CA ARG A 262 2.01 14.16 2.67
C ARG A 262 2.27 13.49 4.03
N LEU A 263 3.43 12.84 4.19
CA LEU A 263 3.85 12.26 5.45
C LEU A 263 4.54 13.35 6.29
N HIS A 264 3.77 13.97 7.18
CA HIS A 264 4.21 15.13 7.94
C HIS A 264 5.29 14.84 8.99
N SER A 265 5.46 13.59 9.41
CA SER A 265 6.44 13.23 10.43
C SER A 265 6.88 11.78 10.36
N GLU A 266 8.04 11.54 10.94
CA GLU A 266 8.59 10.20 11.11
C GLU A 266 7.66 9.27 11.91
N PRO A 267 7.09 9.70 13.08
CA PRO A 267 6.05 8.93 13.76
C PRO A 267 4.83 8.61 12.89
N ALA A 268 4.40 9.51 12.00
CA ALA A 268 3.29 9.25 11.09
C ALA A 268 3.63 8.12 10.10
N PHE A 269 4.86 8.11 9.57
CA PHE A 269 5.33 7.00 8.73
C PHE A 269 5.43 5.67 9.51
N ALA A 270 5.90 5.70 10.76
CA ALA A 270 5.93 4.52 11.62
C ALA A 270 4.51 3.98 11.94
N MET A 271 3.53 4.87 12.11
CA MET A 271 2.11 4.50 12.26
C MET A 271 1.57 3.86 10.99
N LEU A 272 1.85 4.46 9.83
CA LEU A 272 1.46 3.93 8.51
C LEU A 272 2.04 2.54 8.26
N CYS A 273 3.31 2.30 8.62
CA CYS A 273 3.96 0.99 8.49
C CYS A 273 3.56 -0.01 9.59
N GLY A 274 2.72 0.38 10.55
CA GLY A 274 2.32 -0.48 11.68
C GLY A 274 3.47 -0.86 12.62
N VAL A 275 4.52 -0.03 12.70
CA VAL A 275 5.70 -0.27 13.57
C VAL A 275 5.78 0.70 14.74
N ALA A 276 4.93 1.72 14.77
CA ALA A 276 4.78 2.59 15.93
C ALA A 276 4.19 1.81 17.12
N PRO A 277 4.78 1.92 18.33
CA PRO A 277 4.19 1.37 19.54
C PRO A 277 2.92 2.17 19.89
N ILE A 278 1.81 1.49 20.19
CA ILE A 278 0.57 2.16 20.60
C ILE A 278 0.49 2.14 22.14
N PRO A 279 0.37 3.30 22.80
CA PRO A 279 0.11 3.35 24.24
C PRO A 279 -1.13 2.53 24.59
N ALA A 280 -0.96 1.62 25.54
CA ALA A 280 -2.02 0.77 26.09
C ALA A 280 -1.87 0.71 27.63
N SER A 281 -1.55 1.87 28.19
CA SER A 281 -1.28 2.10 29.60
C SER A 281 -2.57 2.51 30.31
N SER A 282 -2.81 1.97 31.50
CA SER A 282 -3.82 2.49 32.44
C SER A 282 -3.15 2.81 33.77
N GLY A 283 -3.15 4.08 34.15
CA GLY A 283 -2.73 4.60 35.47
C GLY A 283 -1.30 4.25 35.88
N LYS A 284 -1.08 3.02 36.38
CA LYS A 284 0.17 2.55 36.99
C LYS A 284 1.04 1.66 36.08
N THR A 285 0.61 1.37 34.86
CA THR A 285 1.33 0.46 33.94
C THR A 285 1.75 1.18 32.66
N HIS A 286 3.06 1.19 32.34
CA HIS A 286 3.57 1.65 31.05
C HIS A 286 3.62 0.48 30.06
N ARG A 287 2.50 0.19 29.39
CA ARG A 287 2.41 -0.88 28.40
C ARG A 287 2.16 -0.32 27.01
N HIS A 288 2.87 -0.88 26.04
CA HIS A 288 2.64 -0.61 24.63
C HIS A 288 2.08 -1.86 23.95
N ARG A 289 1.07 -1.69 23.08
CA ARG A 289 0.52 -2.76 22.25
C ARG A 289 0.98 -2.64 20.80
N LEU A 290 0.87 -3.75 20.08
CA LEU A 290 1.19 -3.81 18.66
C LEU A 290 0.17 -2.99 17.84
N ASN A 291 0.66 -2.16 16.93
CA ASN A 291 -0.19 -1.57 15.91
C ASN A 291 -0.62 -2.64 14.90
N ARG A 292 -1.93 -2.87 14.81
CA ARG A 292 -2.54 -3.80 13.85
C ARG A 292 -3.14 -3.10 12.61
N GLY A 293 -3.20 -1.77 12.59
CA GLY A 293 -3.93 -0.97 11.61
C GLY A 293 -3.09 -0.33 10.49
N GLY A 294 -1.81 -0.67 10.34
CA GLY A 294 -0.94 -0.14 9.27
C GLY A 294 -0.78 -1.09 8.07
N ASP A 295 -0.04 -0.62 7.06
CA ASP A 295 0.37 -1.39 5.88
C ASP A 295 1.24 -2.59 6.30
N ARG A 296 0.67 -3.79 6.15
CA ARG A 296 1.32 -5.05 6.53
C ARG A 296 2.46 -5.43 5.61
N GLN A 297 2.44 -5.00 4.37
CA GLN A 297 3.52 -5.25 3.43
C GLN A 297 4.71 -4.32 3.73
N ALA A 298 4.46 -3.05 4.06
CA ALA A 298 5.50 -2.16 4.57
C ALA A 298 6.11 -2.70 5.87
N ASN A 299 5.27 -3.20 6.77
CA ASN A 299 5.70 -3.87 7.99
C ASN A 299 6.61 -5.07 7.71
N ALA A 300 6.26 -5.91 6.73
CA ALA A 300 7.06 -7.05 6.31
C ALA A 300 8.37 -6.62 5.64
N ALA A 301 8.34 -5.57 4.83
CA ALA A 301 9.52 -4.98 4.19
C ALA A 301 10.54 -4.52 5.26
N LEU A 302 10.11 -3.74 6.25
CA LEU A 302 10.96 -3.34 7.39
C LEU A 302 11.52 -4.55 8.16
N TYR A 303 10.74 -5.62 8.30
CA TYR A 303 11.23 -6.85 8.94
C TYR A 303 12.34 -7.53 8.12
N ARG A 304 12.23 -7.56 6.78
CA ARG A 304 13.31 -8.09 5.92
C ARG A 304 14.59 -7.27 6.07
N VAL A 305 14.49 -5.94 6.14
CA VAL A 305 15.64 -5.07 6.42
C VAL A 305 16.29 -5.45 7.76
N VAL A 306 15.50 -5.66 8.82
CA VAL A 306 16.01 -6.10 10.13
C VAL A 306 16.77 -7.41 10.02
N LEU A 307 16.24 -8.40 9.30
CA LEU A 307 16.90 -9.70 9.14
C LEU A 307 18.24 -9.56 8.41
N CYS A 308 18.27 -8.79 7.32
CA CYS A 308 19.49 -8.51 6.58
C CYS A 308 20.53 -7.78 7.44
N ARG A 309 20.13 -6.70 8.12
CA ARG A 309 21.03 -5.91 8.99
C ARG A 309 21.52 -6.71 10.19
N THR A 310 20.68 -7.55 10.80
CA THR A 310 21.12 -8.42 11.90
C THR A 310 22.20 -9.40 11.46
N ARG A 311 22.21 -9.81 10.19
CA ARG A 311 23.24 -10.70 9.65
C ARG A 311 24.50 -9.97 9.22
N TRP A 312 24.36 -8.80 8.59
CA TRP A 312 25.45 -8.17 7.83
C TRP A 312 25.89 -6.79 8.34
N ASP A 313 25.06 -6.07 9.09
CA ASP A 313 25.39 -4.72 9.60
C ASP A 313 26.01 -4.79 11.00
N PRO A 314 27.28 -4.37 11.18
CA PRO A 314 27.95 -4.39 12.49
C PRO A 314 27.22 -3.58 13.56
N ARG A 315 26.63 -2.41 13.19
CA ARG A 315 25.92 -1.55 14.13
C ARG A 315 24.66 -2.23 14.67
N THR A 316 23.87 -2.85 13.79
CA THR A 316 22.69 -3.61 14.17
C THR A 316 23.05 -4.84 15.01
N ARG A 317 24.15 -5.54 14.68
CA ARG A 317 24.64 -6.68 15.49
C ARG A 317 25.00 -6.25 16.91
N ALA A 318 25.76 -5.17 17.07
CA ALA A 318 26.10 -4.61 18.37
C ALA A 318 24.86 -4.19 19.17
N TYR A 319 23.86 -3.60 18.50
CA TYR A 319 22.58 -3.27 19.12
C TYR A 319 21.84 -4.51 19.62
N VAL A 320 21.74 -5.56 18.79
CA VAL A 320 21.09 -6.82 19.16
C VAL A 320 21.78 -7.45 20.35
N GLU A 321 23.11 -7.51 20.35
CA GLU A 321 23.88 -8.07 21.46
C GLU A 321 23.65 -7.29 22.75
N ARG A 322 23.78 -5.96 22.71
CA ARG A 322 23.54 -5.10 23.87
C ARG A 322 22.14 -5.28 24.45
N ARG A 323 21.09 -5.22 23.63
CA ARG A 323 19.70 -5.37 24.11
C ARG A 323 19.38 -6.77 24.62
N THR A 324 20.07 -7.78 24.09
CA THR A 324 19.97 -9.16 24.62
C THR A 324 20.57 -9.24 26.02
N LYS A 325 21.74 -8.61 26.25
CA LYS A 325 22.36 -8.51 27.60
C LYS A 325 21.48 -7.74 28.60
N GLU A 326 20.71 -6.76 28.13
CA GLU A 326 19.71 -6.02 28.91
C GLU A 326 18.41 -6.82 29.18
N GLY A 327 18.34 -8.09 28.77
CA GLY A 327 17.22 -8.98 29.06
C GLY A 327 16.02 -8.89 28.11
N LEU A 328 16.14 -8.16 26.99
CA LEU A 328 15.03 -8.08 26.02
C LEU A 328 14.90 -9.36 25.19
N SER A 329 13.66 -9.76 24.94
CA SER A 329 13.38 -10.86 24.01
C SER A 329 13.75 -10.48 22.57
N LYS A 330 14.09 -11.48 21.74
CA LYS A 330 14.32 -11.28 20.30
C LYS A 330 13.18 -10.53 19.61
N LYS A 331 11.93 -10.77 20.02
CA LYS A 331 10.75 -10.08 19.47
C LYS A 331 10.74 -8.59 19.82
N ASP A 332 11.16 -8.23 21.03
CA ASP A 332 11.24 -6.82 21.46
C ASP A 332 12.36 -6.09 20.74
N ILE A 333 13.53 -6.72 20.61
CA ILE A 333 14.67 -6.18 19.85
C ILE A 333 14.26 -5.91 18.40
N ILE A 334 13.61 -6.86 17.74
CA ILE A 334 13.12 -6.69 16.36
C ILE A 334 12.15 -5.51 16.27
N ARG A 335 11.24 -5.32 17.25
CA ARG A 335 10.31 -4.18 17.26
C ARG A 335 11.05 -2.85 17.35
N CYS A 336 12.03 -2.74 18.25
CA CYS A 336 12.87 -1.56 18.36
C CYS A 336 13.61 -1.27 17.05
N LEU A 337 14.22 -2.29 16.44
CA LEU A 337 14.92 -2.15 15.17
C LEU A 337 13.99 -1.72 14.04
N LYS A 338 12.79 -2.29 13.92
CA LYS A 338 11.81 -1.86 12.91
C LYS A 338 11.42 -0.39 13.08
N ARG A 339 11.28 0.07 14.32
CA ARG A 339 10.96 1.47 14.63
C ARG A 339 12.13 2.40 14.30
N MET A 340 13.37 2.00 14.56
CA MET A 340 14.58 2.75 14.20
C MET A 340 14.79 2.81 12.69
N ILE A 341 14.65 1.68 12.00
CA ILE A 341 14.78 1.61 10.54
C ILE A 341 13.69 2.43 9.85
N ALA A 342 12.44 2.38 10.34
CA ALA A 342 11.39 3.24 9.80
C ALA A 342 11.73 4.73 9.95
N ARG A 343 12.39 5.12 11.04
CA ARG A 343 12.89 6.48 11.23
C ARG A 343 13.93 6.86 10.20
N GLU A 344 14.93 6.03 10.01
CA GLU A 344 16.01 6.26 9.04
C GLU A 344 15.44 6.36 7.63
N LEU A 345 14.62 5.39 7.22
CA LEU A 345 14.07 5.32 5.87
C LEU A 345 13.04 6.42 5.57
N TYR A 346 12.38 6.99 6.58
CA TYR A 346 11.52 8.15 6.38
C TYR A 346 12.29 9.34 5.80
N TYR A 347 13.52 9.61 6.27
CA TYR A 347 14.33 10.71 5.76
C TYR A 347 14.88 10.42 4.35
N VAL A 348 15.12 9.15 4.02
CA VAL A 348 15.55 8.75 2.67
C VAL A 348 14.39 8.79 1.67
N LEU A 349 13.16 8.51 2.12
CA LEU A 349 11.96 8.52 1.28
C LEU A 349 11.51 9.92 0.85
N ARG A 350 11.92 10.96 1.60
CA ARG A 350 11.57 12.33 1.26
C ARG A 350 12.65 12.88 0.32
N PRO A 351 12.26 13.56 -0.78
CA PRO A 351 13.23 14.29 -1.56
C PRO A 351 13.96 15.28 -0.64
N THR A 352 15.29 15.32 -0.75
CA THR A 352 16.12 16.36 -0.12
C THR A 352 15.52 17.70 -0.50
N GLN A 353 15.09 18.49 0.49
CA GLN A 353 14.76 19.88 0.22
C GLN A 353 16.00 20.52 -0.43
N PRO A 354 15.89 21.16 -1.60
CA PRO A 354 16.99 21.96 -2.11
C PRO A 354 17.38 22.98 -1.03
N ALA A 355 18.69 23.13 -0.83
CA ALA A 355 19.31 23.86 0.27
C ALA A 355 19.13 25.39 0.20
N GLU A 356 18.02 25.90 -0.35
CA GLU A 356 17.80 27.35 -0.51
C GLU A 356 17.19 28.04 0.71
N ASN A 357 16.71 27.31 1.72
CA ASN A 357 16.05 27.92 2.89
C ASN A 357 16.86 27.89 4.20
N LEU A 358 18.16 27.66 4.16
CA LEU A 358 19.05 27.81 5.33
C LEU A 358 19.80 29.16 5.37
N ALA A 359 19.62 30.03 4.36
CA ALA A 359 20.27 31.33 4.29
C ALA A 359 19.43 32.50 4.85
N SER A 360 18.19 32.27 5.32
CA SER A 360 17.33 33.33 5.87
C SER A 360 17.18 33.30 7.40
N ALA A 361 18.11 32.66 8.11
CA ALA A 361 18.15 32.66 9.57
C ALA A 361 19.58 32.89 10.09
N ALA A 362 20.25 33.89 9.51
CA ALA A 362 21.41 34.55 10.12
C ALA A 362 20.93 35.73 10.96
#